data_AF-A0A2G5UGF9-F1
#
_entry.id   AF-A0A2G5UGF9-F1
#
_cell.length_a   1.000
_cell.length_b   1.000
_cell.length_c   1.000
_cell.angle_alpha   90.00
_cell.angle_beta   90.00
_cell.angle_gamma   90.00
#
_symmetry.space_group_name_H-M   'P 1'
#
loop_
_entity.id
_entity.type
_entity.pdbx_description
1 polymer ?
#
loop_
_entity_poly.entity_id
_entity_poly.type
_entity_poly.pdbx_seq_one_letter_code
_entity_poly.pdbx_strand_id
1 'polypeptide(L)'
;MVAYCSSTKRIAFGGKNGTCVVHELRATKTHSLPSHNGPIAAVAFSEDGKYLATYGAEDGKINFFQTSQSFLGMGQAQLKLAKSQPAPTVSVPTTPSGTSFRPRLVWINAKSLTLMLPEGREQRFSL
;
A
#
# COMPACT_ATOMS: atom_id res chain seq x y z
N MET A 1 -3.72 -8.97 -1.21
CA MET A 1 -4.40 -7.72 -1.62
C MET A 1 -3.83 -7.24 -2.94
N VAL A 2 -4.59 -6.53 -3.79
CA VAL A 2 -4.12 -6.06 -5.11
C VAL A 2 -4.56 -4.63 -5.40
N ALA A 3 -3.71 -3.85 -6.06
CA ALA A 3 -4.06 -2.52 -6.59
C ALA A 3 -3.42 -2.31 -7.96
N TYR A 4 -4.10 -1.55 -8.82
CA TYR A 4 -3.61 -1.14 -10.14
C TYR A 4 -3.55 0.37 -10.24
N CYS A 5 -2.45 0.88 -10.79
CA CYS A 5 -2.25 2.28 -11.11
C CYS A 5 -2.31 2.46 -12.63
N SER A 6 -3.39 3.09 -13.11
CA SER A 6 -3.65 3.30 -14.55
C SER A 6 -2.66 4.28 -15.19
N SER A 7 -2.22 5.29 -14.44
CA SER A 7 -1.32 6.36 -14.89
C SER A 7 0.10 5.86 -15.13
N THR A 8 0.64 5.08 -14.18
CA THR A 8 2.01 4.54 -14.25
C THR A 8 2.11 3.11 -14.76
N LYS A 9 0.97 2.47 -15.08
CA LYS A 9 0.88 1.07 -15.53
C LYS A 9 1.59 0.11 -14.57
N ARG A 10 1.24 0.20 -13.29
CA ARG A 10 1.79 -0.65 -12.23
C ARG A 10 0.70 -1.46 -11.53
N ILE A 11 1.05 -2.67 -11.11
CA ILE A 11 0.21 -3.51 -10.26
C ILE A 11 0.98 -3.80 -8.98
N ALA A 12 0.34 -3.65 -7.83
CA ALA A 12 0.90 -3.99 -6.52
C ALA A 12 0.14 -5.20 -5.93
N PHE A 13 0.89 -6.11 -5.32
CA PHE A 13 0.40 -7.30 -4.65
C PHE A 13 0.92 -7.32 -3.22
N GLY A 14 0.01 -7.24 -2.25
CA GLY A 14 0.34 -7.41 -0.84
C GLY A 14 0.31 -8.90 -0.44
N GLY A 15 1.44 -9.42 0.04
CA GLY A 15 1.62 -10.80 0.48
C GLY A 15 1.27 -11.05 1.96
N LYS A 16 1.13 -12.33 2.32
CA LYS A 16 0.92 -12.78 3.71
C LYS A 16 2.18 -12.63 4.59
N ASN A 17 3.35 -12.59 3.97
CA ASN A 17 4.64 -12.43 4.63
C ASN A 17 5.06 -10.96 4.83
N GLY A 18 4.13 -10.00 4.64
CA GLY A 18 4.43 -8.58 4.78
C GLY A 18 5.23 -7.94 3.64
N THR A 19 5.53 -8.69 2.58
CA THR A 19 6.16 -8.15 1.38
C THR A 19 5.11 -7.66 0.39
N CYS A 20 5.28 -6.44 -0.12
CA CYS A 20 4.51 -5.92 -1.24
C CYS A 20 5.33 -6.02 -2.52
N VAL A 21 4.81 -6.72 -3.52
CA VAL A 21 5.45 -6.84 -4.83
C VAL A 21 4.79 -5.86 -5.79
N VAL A 22 5.58 -5.02 -6.45
CA VAL A 22 5.09 -4.06 -7.45
C VAL A 22 5.66 -4.40 -8.81
N HIS A 23 4.80 -4.63 -9.79
CA HIS A 23 5.17 -4.93 -11.16
C HIS A 23 4.89 -3.74 -12.09
N GLU A 24 5.91 -3.30 -12.83
CA GLU A 24 5.84 -2.29 -13.88
C GLU A 24 5.59 -2.95 -15.23
N LEU A 25 4.38 -2.75 -15.78
CA LEU A 25 3.94 -3.44 -16.99
C LEU A 25 4.68 -2.98 -18.25
N ARG A 26 5.19 -1.74 -18.26
CA ARG A 26 5.92 -1.19 -19.43
C ARG A 26 7.38 -1.61 -19.49
N ALA A 27 8.01 -1.78 -18.33
CA ALA A 27 9.45 -2.02 -18.22
C ALA A 27 9.77 -3.46 -17.81
N THR A 28 8.75 -4.32 -17.64
CA THR A 28 8.88 -5.69 -17.11
C THR A 28 9.72 -5.75 -15.83
N LYS A 29 9.62 -4.70 -15.00
CA LYS A 29 10.40 -4.55 -13.77
C LYS A 29 9.54 -4.92 -12.57
N THR A 30 10.15 -5.61 -11.60
CA THR A 30 9.50 -5.97 -10.36
C THR A 30 10.27 -5.39 -9.17
N HIS A 31 9.54 -4.78 -8.24
CA HIS A 31 10.05 -4.30 -6.96
C HIS A 31 9.51 -5.18 -5.85
N SER A 32 10.37 -5.57 -4.92
CA SER A 32 9.99 -6.26 -3.69
C SER A 32 10.18 -5.31 -2.53
N LEU A 33 9.08 -4.97 -1.86
CA LEU A 33 9.05 -3.96 -0.80
C LEU A 33 8.77 -4.66 0.54
N PRO A 34 9.76 -4.82 1.42
CA PRO A 34 9.52 -5.30 2.79
C PRO A 34 8.70 -4.24 3.51
N SER A 35 7.38 -4.43 3.52
CA SER A 35 6.44 -3.38 3.90
C SER A 35 6.00 -3.55 5.34
N HIS A 36 5.73 -4.76 5.80
CA HIS A 36 5.14 -5.04 7.11
C HIS A 36 5.75 -6.29 7.72
N ASN A 37 5.57 -6.47 9.03
CA ASN A 37 6.04 -7.67 9.73
C ASN A 37 5.00 -8.82 9.72
N GLY A 38 3.85 -8.61 9.07
CA GLY A 38 2.76 -9.57 8.96
C GLY A 38 1.94 -9.35 7.68
N PRO A 39 0.80 -10.02 7.51
CA PRO A 39 -0.01 -9.96 6.30
C PRO A 39 -0.42 -8.53 5.90
N ILE A 40 -0.24 -8.21 4.63
CA ILE A 40 -0.69 -6.93 4.09
C ILE A 40 -2.20 -6.96 3.88
N ALA A 41 -2.90 -6.15 4.67
CA ALA A 41 -4.35 -6.11 4.73
C ALA A 41 -4.99 -5.19 3.69
N ALA A 42 -4.28 -4.16 3.21
CA ALA A 42 -4.71 -3.31 2.10
C ALA A 42 -3.54 -2.67 1.35
N VAL A 43 -3.73 -2.37 0.06
CA VAL A 43 -2.77 -1.66 -0.80
C VAL A 43 -3.51 -0.67 -1.70
N ALA A 44 -2.95 0.51 -1.95
CA ALA A 44 -3.53 1.48 -2.88
C ALA A 44 -2.48 2.45 -3.44
N PHE A 45 -2.53 2.71 -4.74
CA PHE A 45 -1.74 3.77 -5.38
C PHE A 45 -2.45 5.12 -5.30
N SER A 46 -1.68 6.20 -5.18
CA SER A 46 -2.21 7.54 -5.42
C SER A 46 -2.58 7.70 -6.89
N GLU A 47 -3.54 8.57 -7.20
CA GLU A 47 -4.03 8.79 -8.58
C GLU A 47 -2.90 9.24 -9.52
N ASP A 48 -2.03 10.13 -9.03
CA ASP A 48 -0.84 10.60 -9.75
C ASP A 48 0.27 9.54 -9.87
N GLY A 49 0.11 8.39 -9.22
CA GLY A 49 1.07 7.31 -9.18
C GLY A 49 2.38 7.63 -8.46
N LYS A 50 2.51 8.76 -7.77
CA LYS A 50 3.77 9.06 -7.06
C LYS A 50 3.94 8.19 -5.82
N TYR A 51 2.84 7.79 -5.20
CA TYR A 51 2.83 7.06 -3.95
C TYR A 51 2.10 5.72 -4.04
N LEU A 52 2.57 4.77 -3.23
CA LEU A 52 1.89 3.52 -2.91
C LEU A 52 1.74 3.45 -1.39
N ALA A 53 0.52 3.24 -0.92
CA ALA A 53 0.25 2.96 0.48
C ALA A 53 -0.01 1.47 0.70
N THR A 54 0.48 0.98 1.83
CA THR A 54 0.28 -0.40 2.29
C THR A 54 -0.12 -0.37 3.77
N TYR A 55 -1.05 -1.22 4.18
CA TYR A 55 -1.53 -1.31 5.55
C TYR A 55 -1.33 -2.71 6.12
N GLY A 56 -0.67 -2.78 7.29
CA GLY A 56 -0.51 -3.98 8.09
C GLY A 56 -1.42 -3.88 9.32
N ALA A 57 -2.45 -4.72 9.37
CA ALA A 57 -3.42 -4.70 10.46
C ALA A 57 -2.84 -5.25 11.77
N GLU A 58 -1.94 -6.23 11.68
CA GLU A 58 -1.31 -6.87 12.85
C GLU A 58 -0.16 -6.04 13.42
N ASP A 59 0.64 -5.39 12.56
CA ASP A 59 1.74 -4.53 13.02
C ASP A 59 1.32 -3.08 13.27
N GLY A 60 0.06 -2.74 12.97
CA GLY A 60 -0.56 -1.44 13.25
C GLY A 60 0.10 -0.29 12.50
N LYS A 61 0.48 -0.49 11.23
CA LYS A 61 1.19 0.54 10.44
C LYS A 61 0.59 0.76 9.07
N ILE A 62 0.66 2.02 8.62
CA ILE A 62 0.62 2.36 7.20
C ILE A 62 2.01 2.77 6.74
N ASN A 63 2.46 2.15 5.66
CA ASN A 63 3.71 2.47 5.00
C ASN A 63 3.45 3.07 3.62
N PHE A 64 4.06 4.23 3.41
CA PHE A 64 3.99 4.99 2.17
C PHE A 64 5.31 4.88 1.43
N PHE A 65 5.25 4.35 0.22
CA PHE A 65 6.37 4.26 -0.69
C PHE A 65 6.26 5.35 -1.74
N GLN A 66 7.33 6.10 -1.95
CA GLN A 66 7.42 7.10 -3.00
C GLN A 66 8.24 6.56 -4.16
N THR A 67 7.79 6.85 -5.37
CA THR A 67 8.56 6.59 -6.59
C THR A 67 9.53 7.74 -6.80
N SER A 68 10.83 7.50 -6.64
CA SER A 68 11.85 8.44 -7.05
C SER A 68 12.35 8.08 -8.45
N GLN A 69 12.34 9.07 -9.34
CA GLN A 69 13.08 9.00 -10.59
C GLN A 69 14.52 9.40 -10.28
N SER A 70 15.48 8.72 -10.92
CA SER A 70 16.87 9.15 -10.81
C SER A 70 17.03 10.52 -11.46
N PHE A 71 17.73 11.42 -10.77
CA PHE A 71 18.04 12.75 -11.29
C PHE A 71 18.81 12.59 -12.61
N LEU A 72 18.29 13.17 -13.70
CA LEU A 72 18.74 13.03 -15.10
C LEU A 72 18.23 11.83 -15.91
N GLY A 73 17.30 11.01 -15.41
CA GLY A 73 16.69 9.93 -16.20
C GLY A 73 17.64 8.78 -16.56
N MET A 74 18.90 8.83 -16.10
CA MET A 74 19.93 7.82 -16.34
C MET A 74 19.92 6.68 -15.31
N GLY A 75 18.89 6.59 -14.47
CA GLY A 75 18.78 5.53 -13.47
C GLY A 75 17.37 5.01 -13.34
N GLN A 76 17.24 3.72 -12.98
CA GLN A 76 15.94 3.09 -12.86
C GLN A 76 15.12 3.74 -11.74
N ALA A 77 13.82 3.94 -12.00
CA ALA A 77 12.89 4.37 -10.96
C ALA A 77 12.95 3.38 -9.78
N GLN A 78 12.93 3.89 -8.56
CA GLN A 78 12.92 3.09 -7.33
C GLN A 78 11.72 3.48 -6.47
N LEU A 79 11.09 2.49 -5.84
CA LEU A 79 10.10 2.69 -4.80
C LEU A 79 10.80 2.61 -3.45
N LYS A 80 10.84 3.73 -2.72
CA LYS A 80 11.48 3.81 -1.39
C LYS A 80 10.44 4.16 -0.34
N LEU A 81 10.61 3.61 0.86
CA LEU A 81 9.78 3.97 2.00
C LEU A 81 10.01 5.46 2.33
N ALA A 82 8.97 6.27 2.11
CA ALA A 82 8.99 7.70 2.37
C ALA A 82 8.48 8.02 3.77
N LYS A 83 7.48 7.28 4.25
CA LYS A 83 6.86 7.51 5.56
C LYS A 83 6.24 6.24 6.11
N SER A 84 6.35 6.05 7.42
CA SER A 84 5.62 5.05 8.19
C SER A 84 4.80 5.78 9.25
N GLN A 85 3.53 5.42 9.41
CA GLN A 85 2.64 6.03 10.41
C GLN A 85 1.91 4.96 11.21
N PRO A 86 1.71 5.15 12.53
CA PRO A 86 0.87 4.29 13.35
C PRO A 86 -0.57 4.29 12.84
N ALA A 87 -1.16 3.12 12.73
CA ALA A 87 -2.53 2.88 12.32
C ALA A 87 -3.21 1.93 13.31
N PRO A 88 -4.54 1.84 13.31
CA PRO A 88 -5.25 0.97 14.24
C PRO A 88 -4.82 -0.47 14.00
N THR A 89 -4.42 -1.16 15.07
CA THR A 89 -4.26 -2.61 15.04
C THR A 89 -5.64 -3.22 15.01
N VAL A 90 -5.86 -4.17 14.10
CA VAL A 90 -7.11 -4.94 14.07
C VAL A 90 -6.75 -6.41 14.07
N SER A 91 -7.21 -7.13 15.09
CA SER A 91 -7.16 -8.58 15.11
C SER A 91 -8.06 -9.08 13.98
N VAL A 92 -7.46 -9.71 12.97
CA VAL A 92 -8.24 -10.36 11.92
C VAL A 92 -8.99 -11.52 12.58
N PRO A 93 -10.33 -11.47 12.74
CA PRO A 93 -11.05 -12.59 13.31
C PRO A 93 -11.06 -13.67 12.25
N THR A 94 -10.35 -14.77 12.47
CA THR A 94 -10.49 -15.99 11.69
C THR A 94 -11.82 -16.65 12.06
N THR A 95 -12.93 -15.99 11.72
CA THR A 95 -14.25 -16.57 11.93
C THR A 95 -14.48 -17.62 10.83
N PRO A 96 -14.83 -18.87 11.20
CA PRO A 96 -15.16 -19.91 10.21
C PRO A 96 -16.31 -19.51 9.28
N SER A 97 -17.11 -18.50 9.65
CA SER A 97 -18.30 -18.00 8.96
C SER A 97 -18.02 -17.01 7.81
N GLY A 98 -16.76 -16.72 7.48
CA GLY A 98 -16.41 -16.08 6.20
C GLY A 98 -16.80 -14.60 6.04
N THR A 99 -17.17 -13.88 7.11
CA THR A 99 -17.37 -12.43 7.02
C THR A 99 -16.06 -11.76 6.66
N SER A 100 -16.02 -11.17 5.46
CA SER A 100 -14.79 -10.71 4.84
C SER A 100 -14.28 -9.42 5.49
N PHE A 101 -13.32 -9.55 6.42
CA PHE A 101 -12.51 -8.44 6.89
C PHE A 101 -11.78 -7.81 5.69
N ARG A 102 -12.21 -6.60 5.28
CA ARG A 102 -11.61 -5.90 4.12
C ARG A 102 -11.39 -4.43 4.44
N PRO A 103 -10.32 -4.08 5.18
CA PRO A 103 -9.90 -2.69 5.25
C PRO A 103 -9.60 -2.17 3.84
N ARG A 104 -9.86 -0.88 3.62
CA ARG A 104 -9.62 -0.23 2.33
C ARG A 104 -8.81 1.03 2.53
N LEU A 105 -7.87 1.23 1.61
CA LEU A 105 -7.09 2.45 1.51
C LEU A 105 -7.67 3.27 0.35
N VAL A 106 -8.09 4.50 0.64
CA VAL A 106 -8.63 5.42 -0.37
C VAL A 106 -7.86 6.72 -0.31
N TRP A 107 -7.23 7.05 -1.42
CA TRP A 107 -6.56 8.34 -1.59
C TRP A 107 -7.62 9.41 -1.84
N ILE A 108 -7.66 10.42 -0.97
CA ILE A 108 -8.55 11.59 -1.12
C ILE A 108 -7.92 12.62 -2.06
N ASN A 109 -6.59 12.71 -2.02
CA ASN A 109 -5.76 13.49 -2.95
C ASN A 109 -4.34 12.93 -2.93
N ALA A 110 -3.41 13.56 -3.65
CA ALA A 110 -2.01 13.10 -3.76
C ALA A 110 -1.23 13.00 -2.43
N LYS A 111 -1.73 13.63 -1.35
CA LYS A 111 -1.06 13.69 -0.03
C LYS A 111 -1.93 13.24 1.13
N SER A 112 -3.17 12.84 0.90
CA SER A 112 -4.12 12.43 1.94
C SER A 112 -4.69 11.06 1.61
N LEU A 113 -4.57 10.15 2.56
CA LEU A 113 -5.07 8.79 2.48
C LEU A 113 -6.03 8.55 3.64
N THR A 114 -7.17 7.93 3.38
CA THR A 114 -8.08 7.42 4.40
C THR A 114 -8.01 5.90 4.44
N LEU A 115 -7.78 5.36 5.64
CA LEU A 115 -8.01 3.95 5.96
C LEU A 115 -9.45 3.80 6.43
N MET A 116 -10.25 3.05 5.69
CA MET A 116 -11.58 2.62 6.10
C MET A 116 -11.50 1.21 6.69
N LEU A 117 -11.99 1.05 7.91
CA LEU A 117 -12.10 -0.23 8.60
C LEU A 117 -13.54 -0.77 8.50
N PRO A 118 -13.75 -2.09 8.63
CA PRO A 118 -15.08 -2.72 8.45
C PRO A 118 -16.18 -2.23 9.40
N GLU A 119 -15.81 -1.64 10.54
CA GLU A 119 -16.74 -1.11 11.55
C GLU A 119 -17.24 0.32 11.22
N GLY A 120 -16.98 0.82 10.01
CA GLY A 120 -17.25 2.22 9.64
C GLY A 120 -16.28 3.22 10.26
N ARG A 121 -15.26 2.74 10.98
CA ARG A 121 -14.19 3.58 11.51
C ARG A 121 -13.28 4.03 10.38
N GLU A 122 -12.98 5.31 10.35
CA GLU A 122 -12.06 5.90 9.38
C GLU A 122 -10.90 6.56 10.11
N GLN A 123 -9.70 6.43 9.54
CA GLN A 123 -8.55 7.20 9.98
C GLN A 123 -7.85 7.83 8.77
N ARG A 124 -7.59 9.13 8.87
CA ARG A 124 -6.91 9.88 7.82
C ARG A 124 -5.42 10.03 8.13
N PHE A 125 -4.63 9.95 7.07
CA PHE A 125 -3.19 10.02 7.06
C PHE A 125 -2.76 11.08 6.05
N SER A 126 -1.70 11.80 6.39
CA SER A 126 -1.14 12.86 5.55
C SER A 126 0.35 12.59 5.33
N LEU A 127 0.78 12.74 4.07
CA LEU A 127 2.17 12.67 3.65
C LEU A 127 2.93 13.94 3.99
#